data_AF-A0AAU1M2B1-F1
#
_entry.id   AF-A0AAU1M2B1-F1
#
_cell.length_a   1.000
_cell.length_b   1.000
_cell.length_c   1.000
_cell.angle_alpha   90.00
_cell.angle_beta   90.00
_cell.angle_gamma   90.00
#
_symmetry.space_group_name_H-M   'P 1'
#
loop_
_entity.id
_entity.type
_entity.pdbx_description
1 polymer ?
#
loop_
_entity_poly.entity_id
_entity_poly.type
_entity_poly.pdbx_seq_one_letter_code
_entity_poly.pdbx_strand_id
1 'polypeptide(L)'
;MENHPGCVPGDFAAPRPRAGRPALSESRREAVRLEIALATVRLFQDKGIQATSAGEVAHSLGISTRTLWRYFPTKETFVRPLLTHSFDRLLAHLRNWPADRPLAEAVVAIGASAGSDLRHVRTVVRMTRTEPALRSVWLGVADGFSRALADVVARRDGVAADSLVAGVRASALGGAMVAAVEHWAWEEASAEGVTLAQVIREAVELAGAGLYENPR
;
A
#
# COMPACT_ATOMS: atom_id res chain seq x y z
N MET A 1 44.06 -33.87 65.38
CA MET A 1 43.79 -34.81 64.28
C MET A 1 42.29 -34.77 64.03
N GLU A 2 41.81 -33.68 63.43
CA GLU A 2 41.63 -33.55 61.97
C GLU A 2 40.65 -34.59 61.43
N ASN A 3 39.43 -34.14 61.10
CA ASN A 3 38.98 -34.20 59.71
C ASN A 3 37.74 -33.31 59.48
N HIS A 4 37.89 -32.43 58.49
CA HIS A 4 36.88 -31.54 57.93
C HIS A 4 35.64 -32.30 57.40
N PRO A 5 34.42 -31.78 57.56
CA PRO A 5 33.30 -32.17 56.72
C PRO A 5 33.44 -31.56 55.32
N GLY A 6 33.37 -32.42 54.31
CA GLY A 6 33.53 -32.08 52.90
C GLY A 6 32.49 -31.07 52.39
N CYS A 7 32.97 -30.15 51.58
CA CYS A 7 32.21 -29.19 50.80
C CYS A 7 31.40 -29.95 49.71
N VAL A 8 30.08 -29.89 49.77
CA VAL A 8 29.19 -30.31 48.68
C VAL A 8 29.19 -29.21 47.59
N PRO A 9 29.43 -29.52 46.30
CA PRO A 9 29.39 -28.52 45.25
C PRO A 9 27.96 -28.03 45.04
N GLY A 10 27.79 -26.71 45.09
CA GLY A 10 26.54 -26.03 44.78
C GLY A 10 26.13 -26.27 43.33
N ASP A 11 24.88 -26.69 43.17
CA ASP A 11 24.20 -26.90 41.90
C ASP A 11 23.92 -25.52 41.26
N PHE A 12 24.85 -25.03 40.42
CA PHE A 12 24.64 -23.82 39.64
C PHE A 12 23.64 -24.11 38.52
N ALA A 13 22.36 -23.99 38.85
CA ALA A 13 21.28 -24.04 37.87
C ALA A 13 21.52 -22.97 36.79
N ALA A 14 21.83 -23.43 35.56
CA ALA A 14 22.02 -22.57 34.41
C ALA A 14 20.76 -21.70 34.16
N PRO A 15 20.92 -20.41 33.81
CA PRO A 15 19.79 -19.54 33.53
C PRO A 15 19.01 -20.09 32.32
N ARG A 16 17.74 -20.44 32.55
CA ARG A 16 16.83 -20.89 31.50
C ARG A 16 16.76 -19.82 30.41
N PRO A 17 16.89 -20.18 29.13
CA PRO A 17 16.74 -19.22 28.04
C PRO A 17 15.35 -18.61 28.14
N ARG A 18 15.30 -17.27 28.26
CA ARG A 18 14.04 -16.52 28.21
C ARG A 18 13.39 -16.84 26.86
N ALA A 19 12.31 -17.62 26.89
CA ALA A 19 11.50 -17.89 25.72
C ALA A 19 11.04 -16.55 25.15
N GLY A 20 11.68 -16.12 24.07
CA GLY A 20 11.32 -14.90 23.36
C GLY A 20 9.88 -15.03 22.87
N ARG A 21 9.12 -13.92 22.94
CA ARG A 21 7.75 -13.85 22.41
C ARG A 21 7.74 -14.42 20.97
N PRO A 22 6.83 -15.35 20.63
CA PRO A 22 6.82 -16.00 19.33
C PRO A 22 6.79 -14.99 18.19
N ALA A 23 7.50 -15.29 17.10
CA ALA A 23 7.51 -14.45 15.92
C ALA A 23 6.08 -14.24 15.40
N LEU A 24 5.71 -12.99 15.11
CA LEU A 24 4.39 -12.66 14.57
C LEU A 24 4.21 -13.36 13.21
N SER A 25 3.02 -13.91 12.96
CA SER A 25 2.68 -14.40 11.63
C SER A 25 2.69 -13.26 10.61
N GLU A 26 2.92 -13.59 9.34
CA GLU A 26 2.94 -12.59 8.26
C GLU A 26 1.63 -11.80 8.17
N SER A 27 0.48 -12.48 8.29
CA SER A 27 -0.84 -11.83 8.32
C SER A 27 -0.98 -10.85 9.50
N ARG A 28 -0.45 -11.20 10.67
CA ARG A 28 -0.48 -10.31 11.84
C ARG A 28 0.46 -9.11 11.66
N ARG A 29 1.60 -9.32 11.00
CA ARG A 29 2.54 -8.24 10.67
C ARG A 29 1.91 -7.25 9.68
N GLU A 30 1.16 -7.74 8.70
CA GLU A 30 0.48 -6.91 7.72
C GLU A 30 -0.69 -6.14 8.33
N ALA A 31 -1.48 -6.77 9.21
CA ALA A 31 -2.52 -6.09 9.96
C ALA A 31 -1.97 -4.91 10.78
N VAL A 32 -0.86 -5.12 11.52
CA VAL A 32 -0.20 -4.07 12.29
C VAL A 32 0.30 -2.92 11.40
N ARG A 33 0.84 -3.23 10.21
CA ARG A 33 1.27 -2.22 9.25
C ARG A 33 0.11 -1.38 8.73
N LEU A 34 -1.03 -2.01 8.45
CA LEU A 34 -2.23 -1.31 8.01
C LEU A 34 -2.82 -0.43 9.12
N GLU A 35 -2.84 -0.92 10.37
CA GLU A 35 -3.24 -0.11 11.54
C GLU A 35 -2.38 1.14 11.71
N ILE A 36 -1.05 0.99 11.55
CA ILE A 36 -0.09 2.10 11.56
C ILE A 36 -0.41 3.10 10.45
N ALA A 37 -0.66 2.63 9.23
CA ALA A 37 -0.99 3.49 8.11
C ALA A 37 -2.27 4.28 8.35
N LEU A 38 -3.34 3.62 8.79
CA LEU A 38 -4.63 4.26 9.06
C LEU A 38 -4.54 5.30 10.18
N ALA A 39 -3.82 5.01 11.27
CA ALA A 39 -3.59 5.98 12.34
C ALA A 39 -2.77 7.19 11.86
N THR A 40 -1.77 6.94 11.02
CA THR A 40 -0.95 8.02 10.44
C THR A 40 -1.79 8.92 9.54
N VAL A 41 -2.63 8.36 8.67
CA VAL A 41 -3.49 9.16 7.78
C VAL A 41 -4.44 10.06 8.58
N ARG A 42 -5.04 9.55 9.67
CA ARG A 42 -5.88 10.36 10.55
C ARG A 42 -5.11 11.53 11.15
N LEU A 43 -3.94 11.28 11.73
CA LEU A 43 -3.12 12.34 12.32
C LEU A 43 -2.63 13.36 11.26
N PHE A 44 -2.27 12.90 10.06
CA PHE A 44 -1.91 13.79 8.96
C PHE A 44 -3.09 14.66 8.52
N GLN A 45 -4.32 14.15 8.52
CA GLN A 45 -5.51 14.93 8.22
C GLN A 45 -5.77 16.00 9.28
N ASP A 46 -5.66 15.62 10.56
CA ASP A 46 -6.12 16.47 11.66
C ASP A 46 -5.19 17.67 11.90
N LYS A 47 -3.88 17.49 11.74
CA LYS A 47 -2.88 18.53 12.09
C LYS A 47 -1.77 18.72 11.07
N GLY A 48 -1.82 18.01 9.94
CA GLY A 48 -0.77 18.06 8.92
C GLY A 48 0.42 17.17 9.24
N ILE A 49 1.23 16.93 8.21
CA ILE A 49 2.37 16.00 8.27
C ILE A 49 3.47 16.54 9.16
N GLN A 50 3.87 17.80 8.99
CA GLN A 50 4.97 18.39 9.75
C GLN A 50 4.73 18.40 11.26
N ALA A 51 3.51 18.71 11.70
CA ALA A 51 3.13 18.70 13.11
C ALA A 51 2.90 17.27 13.67
N THR A 52 2.87 16.24 12.82
CA THR A 52 2.75 14.85 13.25
C THR A 52 4.10 14.23 13.55
N SER A 53 4.28 13.75 14.77
CA SER A 53 5.47 12.99 15.18
C SER A 53 5.23 11.48 15.14
N ALA A 54 6.31 10.72 14.96
CA ALA A 54 6.25 9.26 15.07
C ALA A 54 5.86 8.78 16.49
N GLY A 55 6.18 9.57 17.51
CA GLY A 55 5.79 9.28 18.89
C GLY A 55 4.28 9.31 19.11
N GLU A 56 3.57 10.25 18.48
CA GLU A 56 2.11 10.33 18.59
C GLU A 56 1.41 9.19 17.83
N VAL A 57 1.91 8.85 16.64
CA VAL A 57 1.43 7.66 15.91
C VAL A 57 1.62 6.41 16.78
N ALA A 58 2.80 6.22 17.35
CA ALA A 58 3.11 5.08 18.20
C ALA A 58 2.23 5.05 19.47
N HIS A 59 2.04 6.21 20.11
CA HIS A 59 1.20 6.36 21.28
C HIS A 59 -0.27 6.00 20.98
N SER A 60 -0.81 6.47 19.84
CA SER A 60 -2.19 6.17 19.42
C SER A 60 -2.48 4.68 19.24
N LEU A 61 -1.43 3.87 19.04
CA LEU A 61 -1.51 2.43 18.78
C LEU A 61 -1.00 1.59 19.97
N GLY A 62 -0.58 2.22 21.06
CA GLY A 62 0.01 1.53 22.21
C GLY A 62 1.31 0.78 21.89
N ILE A 63 2.07 1.22 20.88
CA ILE A 63 3.35 0.62 20.50
C ILE A 63 4.51 1.57 20.83
N SER A 64 5.73 1.04 20.88
CA SER A 64 6.92 1.88 21.03
C SER A 64 7.32 2.53 19.71
N THR A 65 7.87 3.75 19.77
CA THR A 65 8.49 4.41 18.61
C THR A 65 9.59 3.56 17.97
N ARG A 66 10.33 2.77 18.76
CA ARG A 66 11.31 1.78 18.26
C ARG A 66 10.65 0.69 17.41
N THR A 67 9.47 0.22 17.80
CA THR A 67 8.69 -0.76 17.02
C THR A 67 8.26 -0.16 15.69
N LEU A 68 7.83 1.10 15.69
CA LEU A 68 7.42 1.81 14.48
C LEU A 68 8.58 1.98 13.49
N TRP A 69 9.73 2.48 13.97
CA TRP A 69 10.94 2.65 13.15
C TRP A 69 11.56 1.34 12.65
N ARG A 70 11.30 0.22 13.32
CA ARG A 70 11.69 -1.11 12.82
C ARG A 70 10.95 -1.49 11.53
N TYR A 71 9.74 -0.98 11.31
CA TYR A 71 8.94 -1.27 10.12
C TYR A 71 9.17 -0.27 8.99
N PHE A 72 9.49 0.97 9.34
CA PHE A 72 9.42 2.10 8.43
C PHE A 72 10.61 3.03 8.65
N PRO A 73 11.36 3.39 7.60
CA PRO A 73 12.54 4.26 7.74
C PRO A 73 12.18 5.73 7.96
N THR A 74 11.04 6.21 7.45
CA THR A 74 10.59 7.61 7.61
C THR A 74 9.11 7.67 7.96
N LYS A 75 8.65 8.79 8.52
CA LYS A 75 7.25 9.00 8.90
C LYS A 75 6.30 8.92 7.70
N GLU A 76 6.75 9.41 6.56
CA GLU A 76 6.01 9.41 5.30
C GLU A 76 5.81 8.00 4.78
N THR A 77 6.73 7.06 5.07
CA THR A 77 6.55 5.65 4.69
C THR A 77 5.49 4.92 5.51
N PHE A 78 4.98 5.50 6.61
CA PHE A 78 3.93 4.86 7.40
C PHE A 78 2.62 4.69 6.63
N VAL A 79 2.34 5.54 5.63
CA VAL A 79 1.11 5.43 4.81
C VAL A 79 1.22 4.37 3.71
N ARG A 80 2.45 3.89 3.42
CA ARG A 80 2.71 2.93 2.33
C ARG A 80 1.82 1.68 2.40
N PRO A 81 1.62 1.02 3.56
CA PRO A 81 0.79 -0.19 3.66
C PRO A 81 -0.66 0.03 3.21
N LEU A 82 -1.25 1.20 3.49
CA LEU A 82 -2.60 1.53 3.02
C LEU A 82 -2.66 1.60 1.50
N LEU A 83 -1.67 2.25 0.88
CA LEU A 83 -1.59 2.40 -0.58
C LEU A 83 -1.35 1.05 -1.25
N THR A 84 -0.38 0.27 -0.76
CA THR A 84 -0.08 -1.07 -1.30
C THR A 84 -1.25 -2.01 -1.11
N HIS A 85 -1.90 -2.02 0.07
CA HIS A 85 -3.08 -2.86 0.31
C HIS A 85 -4.20 -2.60 -0.70
N SER A 86 -4.43 -1.33 -1.03
CA SER A 86 -5.47 -0.94 -2.00
C SER A 86 -5.15 -1.45 -3.41
N PHE A 87 -3.89 -1.32 -3.84
CA PHE A 87 -3.44 -1.86 -5.13
C PHE A 87 -3.37 -3.40 -5.14
N ASP A 88 -3.00 -4.04 -4.04
CA ASP A 88 -2.93 -5.50 -3.94
C ASP A 88 -4.33 -6.12 -4.05
N ARG A 89 -5.35 -5.51 -3.43
CA ARG A 89 -6.76 -5.91 -3.60
C ARG A 89 -7.21 -5.80 -5.06
N LEU A 90 -6.84 -4.71 -5.72
CA LEU A 90 -7.11 -4.50 -7.13
C LEU A 90 -6.40 -5.55 -8.01
N LEU A 91 -5.10 -5.78 -7.81
CA LEU A 91 -4.35 -6.81 -8.52
C LEU A 91 -4.95 -8.20 -8.31
N ALA A 92 -5.35 -8.54 -7.09
CA ALA A 92 -6.02 -9.80 -6.78
C ALA A 92 -7.35 -9.93 -7.55
N HIS A 93 -8.13 -8.85 -7.66
CA HIS A 93 -9.35 -8.83 -8.45
C HIS A 93 -9.05 -9.03 -9.94
N LEU A 94 -8.08 -8.30 -10.49
CA LEU A 94 -7.70 -8.40 -11.91
C LEU A 94 -7.16 -9.79 -12.28
N ARG A 95 -6.43 -10.44 -11.36
CA ARG A 95 -5.93 -11.82 -11.55
C ARG A 95 -7.04 -12.85 -11.63
N ASN A 96 -8.14 -12.63 -10.92
CA ASN A 96 -9.30 -13.52 -10.90
C ASN A 96 -10.38 -13.12 -11.92
N TRP A 97 -10.17 -12.04 -12.68
CA TRP A 97 -11.14 -11.57 -13.66
C TRP A 97 -11.15 -12.47 -14.91
N PRO A 98 -12.33 -12.86 -15.44
CA PRO A 98 -12.43 -13.72 -16.61
C PRO A 98 -11.63 -13.20 -17.83
N ALA A 99 -10.83 -14.08 -18.44
CA ALA A 99 -9.90 -13.74 -19.53
C ALA A 99 -10.58 -13.31 -20.84
N ASP A 100 -11.87 -13.59 -20.98
CA ASP A 100 -12.74 -13.24 -22.09
C ASP A 100 -13.40 -11.85 -21.93
N ARG A 101 -13.32 -11.23 -20.75
CA ARG A 101 -13.95 -9.92 -20.46
C ARG A 101 -12.95 -8.78 -20.39
N PRO A 102 -13.21 -7.59 -20.98
CA PRO A 102 -12.28 -6.46 -20.91
C PRO A 102 -11.78 -6.15 -19.50
N LEU A 103 -10.46 -5.90 -19.35
CA LEU A 103 -9.89 -5.51 -18.06
C LEU A 103 -10.48 -4.20 -17.52
N ALA A 104 -10.90 -3.30 -18.42
CA ALA A 104 -11.57 -2.05 -18.04
C ALA A 104 -12.82 -2.29 -17.17
N GLU A 105 -13.60 -3.34 -17.46
CA GLU A 105 -14.79 -3.70 -16.67
C GLU A 105 -14.42 -4.13 -15.25
N ALA A 106 -13.33 -4.89 -15.11
CA ALA A 106 -12.84 -5.35 -13.81
C ALA A 106 -12.46 -4.18 -12.91
N VAL A 107 -11.77 -3.18 -13.49
CA VAL A 107 -11.32 -2.00 -12.77
C VAL A 107 -12.51 -1.15 -12.28
N VAL A 108 -13.53 -1.00 -13.12
CA VAL A 108 -14.78 -0.30 -12.75
C VAL A 108 -15.51 -1.03 -11.62
N ALA A 109 -15.63 -2.36 -11.73
CA ALA A 109 -16.34 -3.19 -10.76
C ALA A 109 -15.75 -3.06 -9.35
N ILE A 110 -14.41 -3.08 -9.24
CA ILE A 110 -13.77 -2.93 -7.93
C ILE A 110 -13.82 -1.50 -7.40
N GLY A 111 -13.69 -0.49 -8.27
CA GLY A 111 -13.82 0.92 -7.89
C GLY A 111 -15.15 1.23 -7.18
N ALA A 112 -16.25 0.63 -7.64
CA ALA A 112 -17.56 0.76 -7.02
C ALA A 112 -17.66 0.12 -5.62
N SER A 113 -16.78 -0.83 -5.30
CA SER A 113 -16.81 -1.62 -4.05
C SER A 113 -15.83 -1.15 -2.97
N ALA A 114 -14.97 -0.17 -3.25
CA ALA A 114 -13.75 0.05 -2.46
C ALA A 114 -13.91 0.99 -1.23
N GLY A 115 -15.12 1.45 -0.92
CA GLY A 115 -15.55 1.85 0.44
C GLY A 115 -14.65 2.85 1.19
N SER A 116 -14.27 2.51 2.44
CA SER A 116 -13.50 3.36 3.36
C SER A 116 -12.02 3.49 3.02
N ASP A 117 -11.43 2.48 2.39
CA ASP A 117 -10.02 2.47 2.02
C ASP A 117 -9.75 3.59 1.01
N LEU A 118 -10.65 3.74 0.03
CA LEU A 118 -10.57 4.81 -0.98
C LEU A 118 -10.55 6.20 -0.36
N ARG A 119 -11.28 6.45 0.73
CA ARG A 119 -11.28 7.78 1.39
C ARG A 119 -9.91 8.10 2.00
N HIS A 120 -9.27 7.12 2.64
CA HIS A 120 -7.94 7.29 3.21
C HIS A 120 -6.88 7.38 2.10
N VAL A 121 -6.99 6.58 1.03
CA VAL A 121 -6.11 6.70 -0.15
C VAL A 121 -6.25 8.08 -0.78
N ARG A 122 -7.47 8.57 -1.02
CA ARG A 122 -7.74 9.92 -1.55
C ARG A 122 -7.00 10.97 -0.76
N THR A 123 -7.08 10.86 0.56
CA THR A 123 -6.46 11.80 1.48
C THR A 123 -4.95 11.83 1.33
N VAL A 124 -4.30 10.66 1.30
CA VAL A 124 -2.85 10.56 1.13
C VAL A 124 -2.44 11.15 -0.21
N VAL A 125 -3.14 10.81 -1.29
CA VAL A 125 -2.86 11.33 -2.64
C VAL A 125 -3.11 12.83 -2.74
N ARG A 126 -4.08 13.39 -2.00
CA ARG A 126 -4.25 14.84 -1.89
C ARG A 126 -3.04 15.53 -1.28
N MET A 127 -2.48 14.95 -0.22
CA MET A 127 -1.32 15.52 0.46
C MET A 127 -0.07 15.52 -0.42
N THR A 128 0.05 14.63 -1.42
CA THR A 128 1.22 14.61 -2.31
C THR A 128 1.36 15.87 -3.17
N ARG A 129 0.31 16.71 -3.30
CA ARG A 129 0.40 18.00 -4.02
C ARG A 129 1.36 18.98 -3.36
N THR A 130 1.44 18.95 -2.03
CA THR A 130 2.22 19.92 -1.25
C THR A 130 3.39 19.28 -0.51
N GLU A 131 3.50 17.94 -0.51
CA GLU A 131 4.43 17.19 0.33
C GLU A 131 5.31 16.25 -0.53
N PRO A 132 6.52 16.69 -0.94
CA PRO A 132 7.39 15.95 -1.84
C PRO A 132 7.79 14.55 -1.34
N ALA A 133 7.98 14.41 -0.03
CA ALA A 133 8.34 13.13 0.57
C ALA A 133 7.20 12.09 0.46
N LEU A 134 5.94 12.52 0.58
CA LEU A 134 4.79 11.65 0.30
C LEU A 134 4.63 11.37 -1.19
N ARG A 135 4.91 12.35 -2.06
CA ARG A 135 4.91 12.15 -3.52
C ARG A 135 5.87 11.02 -3.92
N SER A 136 7.05 10.97 -3.32
CA SER A 136 8.02 9.89 -3.53
C SER A 136 7.48 8.52 -3.12
N VAL A 137 6.83 8.44 -1.94
CA VAL A 137 6.19 7.19 -1.47
C VAL A 137 5.09 6.75 -2.43
N TRP A 138 4.23 7.67 -2.86
CA TRP A 138 3.14 7.38 -3.81
C TRP A 138 3.67 6.88 -5.16
N LEU A 139 4.67 7.55 -5.74
CA LEU A 139 5.30 7.13 -7.00
C LEU A 139 5.92 5.73 -6.90
N GLY A 140 6.62 5.44 -5.80
CA GLY A 140 7.20 4.11 -5.59
C GLY A 140 6.14 3.00 -5.45
N VAL A 141 4.98 3.31 -4.88
CA VAL A 141 3.86 2.36 -4.82
C VAL A 141 3.21 2.19 -6.19
N ALA A 142 2.98 3.29 -6.92
CA ALA A 142 2.41 3.29 -8.26
C ALA A 142 3.29 2.50 -9.26
N ASP A 143 4.61 2.69 -9.22
CA ASP A 143 5.55 1.91 -10.03
C ASP A 143 5.47 0.41 -9.72
N GLY A 144 5.48 0.05 -8.44
CA GLY A 144 5.33 -1.34 -8.02
C GLY A 144 4.03 -1.98 -8.52
N PHE A 145 2.92 -1.23 -8.50
CA PHE A 145 1.65 -1.66 -9.06
C PHE A 145 1.72 -1.89 -10.58
N SER A 146 2.24 -0.94 -11.35
CA SER A 146 2.40 -1.08 -12.81
C SER A 146 3.26 -2.28 -13.20
N ARG A 147 4.35 -2.54 -12.45
CA ARG A 147 5.20 -3.72 -12.67
C ARG A 147 4.45 -5.03 -12.37
N ALA A 148 3.68 -5.08 -11.28
CA ALA A 148 2.89 -6.26 -10.94
C ALA A 148 1.71 -6.52 -11.91
N LEU A 149 1.26 -5.47 -12.62
CA LEU A 149 0.22 -5.56 -13.63
C LEU A 149 0.71 -6.24 -14.91
N ALA A 150 2.02 -6.19 -15.20
CA ALA A 150 2.63 -6.88 -16.35
C ALA A 150 2.34 -8.39 -16.32
N ASP A 151 2.39 -9.03 -15.15
CA ASP A 151 2.06 -10.45 -15.01
C ASP A 151 0.59 -10.74 -15.32
N VAL A 152 -0.31 -9.81 -15.03
CA VAL A 152 -1.76 -9.97 -15.31
C VAL A 152 -2.00 -9.87 -16.81
N VAL A 153 -1.43 -8.84 -17.44
CA VAL A 153 -1.53 -8.61 -18.88
C VAL A 153 -0.90 -9.78 -19.66
N ALA A 154 0.30 -10.19 -19.29
CA ALA A 154 1.02 -11.27 -19.94
C ALA A 154 0.25 -12.59 -19.94
N ARG A 155 -0.34 -12.96 -18.78
CA ARG A 155 -1.18 -14.16 -18.65
C ARG A 155 -2.42 -14.10 -19.53
N ARG A 156 -3.07 -12.93 -19.67
CA ARG A 156 -4.25 -12.78 -20.54
C ARG A 156 -3.90 -12.84 -22.01
N ASP A 157 -2.78 -12.21 -22.38
CA ASP A 157 -2.37 -12.06 -23.77
C ASP A 157 -1.59 -13.28 -24.29
N GLY A 158 -1.24 -14.23 -23.41
CA GLY A 158 -0.45 -15.41 -23.77
C GLY A 158 1.00 -15.07 -24.15
N VAL A 159 1.54 -13.96 -23.65
CA VAL A 159 2.91 -13.49 -23.91
C VAL A 159 3.79 -13.63 -22.67
N ALA A 160 5.11 -13.53 -22.84
CA ALA A 160 6.04 -13.52 -21.71
C ALA A 160 5.88 -12.25 -20.85
N ALA A 161 6.02 -12.38 -19.53
CA ALA A 161 5.83 -11.27 -18.59
C ALA A 161 6.87 -10.14 -18.74
N ASP A 162 8.06 -10.48 -19.22
CA ASP A 162 9.15 -9.56 -19.54
C ASP A 162 9.11 -9.05 -20.99
N SER A 163 8.10 -9.43 -21.77
CA SER A 163 7.94 -8.94 -23.14
C SER A 163 7.63 -7.45 -23.18
N LEU A 164 8.13 -6.77 -24.22
CA LEU A 164 7.82 -5.35 -24.46
C LEU A 164 6.30 -5.10 -24.54
N VAL A 165 5.55 -6.03 -25.14
CA VAL A 165 4.10 -5.92 -25.28
C VAL A 165 3.41 -5.90 -23.90
N ALA A 166 3.76 -6.83 -23.01
CA ALA A 166 3.21 -6.86 -21.65
C ALA A 166 3.61 -5.62 -20.86
N GLY A 167 4.88 -5.22 -20.94
CA GLY A 167 5.41 -4.03 -20.25
C GLY A 167 4.73 -2.74 -20.67
N VAL A 168 4.56 -2.50 -21.97
CA VAL A 168 3.91 -1.30 -22.51
C VAL A 168 2.44 -1.26 -22.13
N ARG A 169 1.70 -2.36 -22.34
CA ARG A 169 0.27 -2.43 -22.00
C ARG A 169 0.02 -2.25 -20.50
N ALA A 170 0.83 -2.90 -19.66
CA ALA A 170 0.74 -2.74 -18.21
C ALA A 170 1.10 -1.33 -17.75
N SER A 171 2.12 -0.71 -18.35
CA SER A 171 2.48 0.68 -18.04
C SER A 171 1.39 1.67 -18.45
N ALA A 172 0.76 1.47 -19.63
CA ALA A 172 -0.35 2.29 -20.09
C ALA A 172 -1.57 2.17 -19.16
N LEU A 173 -1.98 0.92 -18.85
CA LEU A 173 -3.10 0.67 -17.95
C LEU A 173 -2.83 1.17 -16.53
N GLY A 174 -1.66 0.83 -15.98
CA GLY A 174 -1.25 1.27 -14.64
C GLY A 174 -1.14 2.79 -14.53
N GLY A 175 -0.56 3.44 -15.54
CA GLY A 175 -0.46 4.89 -15.64
C GLY A 175 -1.83 5.57 -15.72
N ALA A 176 -2.75 5.07 -16.54
CA ALA A 176 -4.12 5.57 -16.62
C ALA A 176 -4.84 5.50 -15.26
N MET A 177 -4.70 4.38 -14.55
CA MET A 177 -5.32 4.21 -13.24
C MET A 177 -4.72 5.13 -12.17
N VAL A 178 -3.39 5.30 -12.18
CA VAL A 178 -2.71 6.24 -11.27
C VAL A 178 -3.13 7.68 -11.58
N ALA A 179 -3.20 8.05 -12.85
CA ALA A 179 -3.67 9.37 -13.30
C ALA A 179 -5.12 9.61 -12.87
N ALA A 180 -6.00 8.61 -12.97
CA ALA A 180 -7.38 8.71 -12.51
C ALA A 180 -7.48 8.92 -11.00
N VAL A 181 -6.69 8.20 -10.21
CA VAL A 181 -6.64 8.36 -8.74
C VAL A 181 -6.11 9.73 -8.36
N GLU A 182 -5.05 10.21 -9.01
CA GLU A 182 -4.50 11.56 -8.82
C GLU A 182 -5.53 12.63 -9.18
N HIS A 183 -6.15 12.54 -10.35
CA HIS A 183 -7.18 13.47 -10.82
C HIS A 183 -8.35 13.55 -9.83
N TRP A 184 -8.94 12.41 -9.47
CA TRP A 184 -10.06 12.35 -8.53
C TRP A 184 -9.69 12.83 -7.12
N ALA A 185 -8.45 12.56 -6.67
CA ALA A 185 -7.98 13.07 -5.39
C ALA A 185 -7.90 14.60 -5.41
N TRP A 186 -7.44 15.16 -6.52
CA TRP A 186 -7.09 16.56 -6.67
C TRP A 186 -8.20 17.47 -7.17
N GLU A 187 -9.28 16.91 -7.70
CA GLU A 187 -10.52 17.64 -7.98
C GLU A 187 -11.08 18.18 -6.65
N GLU A 188 -11.29 19.50 -6.59
CA GLU A 188 -12.17 20.09 -5.58
C GLU A 188 -13.55 19.51 -5.82
N ALA A 189 -14.19 18.99 -4.76
CA ALA A 189 -15.44 18.27 -4.85
C ALA A 189 -16.45 19.06 -5.71
N SER A 190 -16.59 18.66 -6.97
CA SER A 190 -17.56 19.22 -7.89
C SER A 190 -18.95 18.94 -7.30
N ALA A 191 -19.86 19.91 -7.43
CA ALA A 191 -21.22 19.84 -6.90
C ALA A 191 -22.02 18.65 -7.48
N GLU A 192 -21.53 18.06 -8.57
CA GLU A 192 -21.95 16.79 -9.15
C GLU A 192 -20.85 15.75 -8.86
N GLY A 193 -21.08 14.87 -7.88
CA GLY A 193 -20.06 13.99 -7.32
C GLY A 193 -19.54 12.94 -8.31
N VAL A 194 -18.48 13.27 -9.04
CA VAL A 194 -17.76 12.32 -9.90
C VAL A 194 -17.12 11.24 -9.02
N THR A 195 -17.50 9.99 -9.30
CA THR A 195 -16.98 8.82 -8.60
C THR A 195 -15.63 8.40 -9.17
N LEU A 196 -14.74 7.87 -8.34
CA LEU A 196 -13.46 7.32 -8.80
C LEU A 196 -13.65 6.26 -9.91
N ALA A 197 -14.73 5.48 -9.85
CA ALA A 197 -15.05 4.49 -10.88
C ALA A 197 -15.31 5.12 -12.26
N GLN A 198 -15.91 6.31 -12.32
CA GLN A 198 -16.11 7.06 -13.56
C GLN A 198 -14.78 7.58 -14.12
N VAL A 199 -13.96 8.21 -13.27
CA VAL A 199 -12.65 8.74 -13.68
C VAL A 199 -11.73 7.63 -14.16
N ILE A 200 -11.73 6.47 -13.49
CA ILE A 200 -10.91 5.35 -13.95
C ILE A 200 -11.42 4.80 -15.29
N ARG A 201 -12.73 4.71 -15.50
CA ARG A 201 -13.28 4.28 -16.79
C ARG A 201 -12.78 5.18 -17.91
N GLU A 202 -12.94 6.49 -17.74
CA GLU A 202 -12.51 7.48 -18.72
C GLU A 202 -11.00 7.39 -18.98
N ALA A 203 -10.17 7.29 -17.94
CA ALA A 203 -8.73 7.18 -18.11
C ALA A 203 -8.30 5.90 -18.83
N VAL A 204 -8.97 4.76 -18.55
CA VAL A 204 -8.68 3.48 -19.22
C VAL A 204 -9.13 3.52 -20.68
N GLU A 205 -10.27 4.14 -20.98
CA GLU A 205 -10.74 4.37 -22.35
C GLU A 205 -9.76 5.26 -23.12
N LEU A 206 -9.27 6.36 -22.52
CA LEU A 206 -8.26 7.24 -23.10
C LEU A 206 -6.91 6.55 -23.33
N ALA A 207 -6.53 5.58 -22.50
CA ALA A 207 -5.32 4.77 -22.72
C ALA A 207 -5.51 3.70 -23.80
N GLY A 208 -6.75 3.27 -24.06
CA GLY A 208 -7.09 2.27 -25.07
C GLY A 208 -7.36 2.88 -26.46
N ALA A 209 -7.98 4.05 -26.51
CA ALA A 209 -8.04 4.90 -27.70
C ALA A 209 -6.60 5.34 -28.00
N GLY A 210 -6.13 5.19 -29.24
CA GLY A 210 -4.71 5.37 -29.55
C GLY A 210 -4.15 6.66 -28.97
N LEU A 211 -3.00 6.61 -28.28
CA LEU A 211 -2.32 7.74 -27.62
C LEU A 211 -2.01 8.93 -28.57
N TYR A 212 -2.30 8.80 -29.86
CA TYR A 212 -2.07 9.77 -30.94
C TYR A 212 -3.28 9.97 -31.86
N GLU A 213 -4.42 9.32 -31.60
CA GLU A 213 -5.66 9.66 -32.29
C GLU A 213 -6.25 10.90 -31.63
N ASN A 214 -5.98 12.05 -32.25
CA ASN A 214 -6.46 13.34 -31.78
C ASN A 214 -8.00 13.29 -31.71
N PRO A 215 -8.64 13.58 -30.56
CA PRO A 215 -10.09 13.69 -30.51
C PRO A 215 -10.49 14.82 -31.48
N ARG A 216 -11.26 14.46 -32.51
CA ARG A 216 -11.84 15.43 -33.44
C ARG A 216 -12.92 16.26 -32.76
#